data_AF-F9UC68-F1
#
_entry.id   AF-F9UC68-F1
#
_cell.length_a   1.000
_cell.length_b   1.000
_cell.length_c   1.000
_cell.angle_alpha   90.00
_cell.angle_beta   90.00
_cell.angle_gamma   90.00
#
_symmetry.space_group_name_H-M   'P 1'
#
loop_
_entity.id
_entity.type
_entity.pdbx_description
1 polymer ?
#
loop_
_entity_poly.entity_id
_entity_poly.type
_entity_poly.pdbx_seq_one_letter_code
_entity_poly.pdbx_strand_id
1 'polypeptide(L)' 'MSAAVEPSGHPRRSQPHPELRDAVFSAELFDPGGELRILHRGRLYRLRVARAGHLELVGPKETSRTPGLC' A
#
# COMPACT_ATOMS: atom_id res chain seq x y z
N MET A 1 -53.99 8.53 4.89
CA MET A 1 -52.94 8.87 3.91
C MET A 1 -51.61 8.34 4.45
N SER A 2 -51.18 7.16 4.02
CA SER A 2 -49.91 6.56 4.45
C SER A 2 -48.90 6.76 3.33
N ALA A 3 -47.88 7.58 3.56
CA ALA A 3 -46.80 7.78 2.62
C ALA A 3 -45.91 6.53 2.61
N ALA A 4 -45.82 5.88 1.46
CA ALA A 4 -44.86 4.81 1.21
C ALA A 4 -43.44 5.41 1.22
N VAL A 5 -42.60 4.90 2.11
CA VAL A 5 -41.16 5.17 2.08
C VAL A 5 -40.56 4.24 1.04
N GLU A 6 -40.24 4.80 -0.13
CA GLU A 6 -39.41 4.16 -1.14
C GLU A 6 -38.04 3.85 -0.54
N PRO A 7 -37.57 2.58 -0.53
CA PRO A 7 -36.21 2.28 -0.12
C PRO A 7 -35.27 2.83 -1.19
N SER A 8 -34.58 3.91 -0.85
CA SER A 8 -33.50 4.51 -1.64
C SER A 8 -32.50 3.41 -2.01
N GLY A 9 -32.49 3.06 -3.30
CA GLY A 9 -31.65 2.02 -3.86
C GLY A 9 -30.20 2.23 -3.43
N HIS A 10 -29.69 1.29 -2.64
CA HIS A 10 -28.28 1.24 -2.30
C HIS A 10 -27.46 1.28 -3.60
N PRO A 11 -26.41 2.13 -3.68
CA PRO A 11 -25.53 2.11 -4.84
C PRO A 11 -24.96 0.70 -4.96
N ARG A 12 -25.08 0.12 -6.16
CA ARG A 12 -24.54 -1.19 -6.51
C ARG A 12 -23.16 -1.31 -5.89
N ARG A 13 -22.99 -2.25 -4.95
CA ARG A 13 -21.67 -2.72 -4.53
C ARG A 13 -20.99 -3.20 -5.80
N SER A 14 -20.13 -2.36 -6.37
CA SER A 14 -19.22 -2.71 -7.45
C SER A 14 -18.51 -3.98 -6.99
N GLN A 15 -18.70 -5.06 -7.75
CA GLN A 15 -17.94 -6.29 -7.52
C GLN A 15 -16.46 -5.91 -7.43
N PRO A 16 -15.72 -6.41 -6.43
CA PRO A 16 -14.29 -6.14 -6.36
C PRO A 16 -13.65 -6.63 -7.66
N HIS A 17 -12.97 -5.73 -8.36
CA HIS A 17 -12.23 -6.06 -9.58
C HIS A 17 -11.34 -7.27 -9.26
N PRO A 18 -11.29 -8.32 -10.10
CA PRO A 18 -10.56 -9.56 -9.78
C PRO A 18 -9.08 -9.31 -9.44
N GLU A 19 -8.50 -8.24 -9.96
CA GLU A 19 -7.12 -7.78 -9.68
C GLU A 19 -6.92 -7.26 -8.25
N LEU A 20 -7.99 -6.95 -7.53
CA LEU A 20 -7.94 -6.43 -6.16
C LEU A 20 -8.04 -7.52 -5.09
N ARG A 21 -8.22 -8.80 -5.48
CA ARG A 21 -8.48 -9.89 -4.54
C ARG A 21 -7.38 -10.06 -3.49
N ASP A 22 -6.12 -9.88 -3.90
CA ASP A 22 -4.94 -9.99 -3.03
C ASP A 22 -4.20 -8.62 -2.92
N ALA A 23 -4.88 -7.54 -3.30
CA ALA A 23 -4.32 -6.20 -3.18
C ALA A 23 -4.44 -5.70 -1.74
N VAL A 24 -3.49 -4.86 -1.35
CA VAL A 24 -3.45 -4.21 -0.04
C VAL A 24 -3.37 -2.70 -0.24
N PHE A 25 -3.98 -1.95 0.67
CA PHE A 25 -3.89 -0.49 0.65
C PHE A 25 -2.48 -0.07 1.08
N SER A 26 -1.83 0.79 0.29
CA SER A 26 -0.46 1.25 0.61
C SER A 26 -0.38 1.96 1.97
N ALA A 27 -1.46 2.63 2.39
CA ALA A 27 -1.55 3.30 3.68
C ALA A 27 -1.45 2.34 4.88
N GLU A 28 -1.79 1.06 4.71
CA GLU A 28 -1.67 0.04 5.77
C GLU A 28 -0.24 -0.47 5.93
N LEU A 29 0.58 -0.34 4.89
CA LEU A 29 1.96 -0.83 4.87
C LEU A 29 2.99 0.21 5.27
N PHE A 30 2.65 1.49 5.12
CA PHE A 30 3.60 2.58 5.30
C PHE A 30 3.83 2.86 6.78
N ASP A 31 5.08 3.16 7.12
CA ASP A 31 5.40 3.68 8.45
C ASP A 31 4.84 5.11 8.63
N PRO A 32 4.83 5.67 9.85
CA PRO A 32 4.39 7.04 10.07
C PRO A 32 5.18 8.11 9.28
N GLY A 33 6.35 7.76 8.73
CA GLY A 33 7.14 8.61 7.83
C GLY A 33 6.71 8.53 6.37
N GLY A 34 5.69 7.72 6.04
CA GLY A 34 5.15 7.58 4.69
C GLY A 34 5.97 6.68 3.76
N GLU A 35 6.81 5.79 4.30
CA GLU A 35 7.60 4.83 3.52
C GLU A 35 7.42 3.39 4.06
N LEU A 36 7.48 2.40 3.18
CA LEU A 36 7.65 0.99 3.54
C LEU A 36 9.11 0.57 3.29
N ARG A 37 9.79 0.04 4.32
CA ARG A 37 11.14 -0.52 4.20
C ARG A 37 11.06 -2.02 3.89
N ILE A 38 11.73 -2.46 2.82
CA ILE A 38 11.70 -3.85 2.34
C ILE A 38 13.11 -4.42 2.36
N LEU A 39 13.34 -5.49 3.11
CA LEU A 39 14.58 -6.27 3.05
C LEU A 39 14.40 -7.39 2.02
N HIS A 40 15.23 -7.38 0.97
CA HIS A 40 15.20 -8.40 -0.08
C HIS A 40 16.62 -8.82 -0.47
N ARG A 41 16.93 -10.12 -0.35
CA ARG A 41 18.25 -10.70 -0.65
C ARG A 41 19.40 -9.95 0.06
N GLY A 42 19.19 -9.60 1.33
CA GLY A 42 20.16 -8.88 2.15
C GLY A 42 20.34 -7.40 1.81
N ARG A 43 19.53 -6.84 0.90
CA ARG A 43 19.58 -5.43 0.50
C ARG A 43 18.32 -4.71 0.96
N LEU A 44 18.46 -3.43 1.32
CA LEU A 44 17.36 -2.61 1.79
C LEU A 44 16.79 -1.76 0.64
N TYR A 45 15.48 -1.89 0.42
CA TYR A 45 14.68 -1.09 -0.50
C TYR A 45 13.67 -0.27 0.30
N ARG A 46 13.11 0.75 -0.34
CA ARG A 46 12.05 1.59 0.21
C ARG A 46 10.98 1.80 -0.84
N LEU A 47 9.74 1.49 -0.50
CA LEU A 47 8.57 1.86 -1.30
C LEU A 47 7.98 3.15 -0.71
N ARG A 48 7.77 4.17 -1.54
CA ARG A 48 7.25 5.48 -1.12
C ARG A 48 6.25 6.03 -2.13
N VAL A 49 5.51 7.07 -1.75
CA VAL A 49 4.70 7.85 -2.71
C VAL A 49 5.58 8.94 -3.34
N ALA A 50 5.68 8.94 -4.66
CA ALA A 50 6.36 9.98 -5.41
C ALA A 50 5.54 11.28 -5.40
N ARG A 51 6.18 12.40 -5.77
CA ARG A 51 5.49 13.71 -5.84
C ARG A 51 4.28 13.72 -6.77
N ALA A 52 4.29 12.88 -7.81
CA ALA A 52 3.18 12.75 -8.76
C ALA A 52 2.08 11.76 -8.28
N GLY A 53 2.15 11.27 -7.05
CA GLY A 53 1.11 10.44 -6.43
C GLY A 53 1.18 8.94 -6.72
N HIS A 54 2.09 8.48 -7.58
CA HIS A 54 2.32 7.05 -7.81
C HIS A 54 3.30 6.46 -6.79
N LEU A 55 3.29 5.13 -6.64
CA LEU A 55 4.25 4.40 -5.81
C LEU A 55 5.59 4.26 -6.55
N GLU A 56 6.68 4.54 -5.84
CA GLU A 56 8.06 4.45 -6.34
C GLU A 56 8.89 3.53 -5.44
N LEU A 57 9.55 2.54 -6.04
CA LEU A 57 10.51 1.67 -5.36
C LEU A 57 11.93 2.25 -5.49
N VAL A 58 12.54 2.58 -4.36
CA VAL A 58 13.87 3.20 -4.25
C VAL A 58 14.86 2.25 -3.61
N GLY A 59 16.05 2.11 -4.21
CA GLY A 59 17.14 1.27 -3.72
C GLY A 59 17.70 0.37 -4.82
N PRO A 60 18.54 -0.61 -4.46
CA PRO A 60 18.95 -0.96 -3.11
C PRO A 60 19.90 0.08 -2.52
N LYS A 61 19.73 0.42 -1.24
CA LYS A 61 20.85 0.99 -0.48
C LYS A 61 21.75 -0.16 -0.08
N GLU A 62 23.05 -0.03 -0.31
CA GLU A 62 24.01 -0.90 0.34
C GLU A 62 23.79 -0.73 1.84
N THR A 63 23.31 -1.80 2.49
CA THR A 63 23.46 -1.89 3.93
C THR A 63 24.96 -1.99 4.08
N SER A 64 25.61 -0.92 4.56
CA SER A 64 27.01 -0.98 4.90
C SER A 64 27.13 -2.20 5.80
N ARG A 65 27.76 -3.28 5.30
CA ARG A 65 28.15 -4.39 6.16
C ARG A 65 28.90 -3.71 7.28
N THR A 66 28.39 -3.79 8.51
CA THR A 66 29.25 -3.64 9.68
C THR A 66 30.40 -4.62 9.45
N PRO A 67 31.64 -4.16 9.18
CA PRO A 67 32.75 -5.08 9.12
C PRO A 67 33.07 -5.46 10.56
N GLY A 68 33.05 -6.75 10.85
CA GLY A 68 33.60 -7.28 12.09
C GLY A 68 32.57 -7.65 13.15
N LEU A 69 32.25 -8.94 13.18
CA LEU A 69 32.11 -9.72 14.40
C LEU A 69 32.20 -11.20 13.99
N CYS A 70 33.43 -11.65 13.73
CA CYS A 70 33.96 -13.01 13.81
C CYS A 70 35.49 -12.88 13.72
#